data_AF-A0A182T6E0-F1
#
_entry.id   AF-A0A182T6E0-F1
#
_cell.length_a   1.000
_cell.length_b   1.000
_cell.length_c   1.000
_cell.angle_alpha   90.00
_cell.angle_beta   90.00
_cell.angle_gamma   90.00
#
_symmetry.space_group_name_H-M   'P 1'
#
loop_
_entity.id
_entity.type
_entity.pdbx_description
1 polymer ?
#
loop_
_entity_poly.entity_id
_entity_poly.type
_entity_poly.pdbx_seq_one_letter_code
_entity_poly.pdbx_strand_id
1 'polypeptide(L)'
;MKFIGKLLLTLLLLAVLAVVLLYVLGQTRWAAGWMSRWISNNSEYRLSVEKITHSWSKPGQITLEGVTLAQANQPQALAAKQVDLAFSLRQITEPRYFSSVTLRDGMLNVKPQQGISLPIQADTLQLSNMALQSNDAGWQFDAQKVNAGVTPWQPTASHVLGENNQFQFSAGLMVLNGIPASQVLVQGEIKQNQLILSDFGADLAQGDLTGVASRAADGSWLVERLRLSNVRLQTPLTLEQFWD
;
A
#
# COMPACT_ATOMS: atom_id res chain seq x y z
N MET A 1 -25.42 53.00 -2.90
CA MET A 1 -25.41 51.79 -2.04
C MET A 1 -25.94 50.53 -2.73
N LYS A 2 -27.04 50.58 -3.51
CA LYS A 2 -27.59 49.39 -4.21
C LYS A 2 -26.71 48.82 -5.34
N PHE A 3 -25.86 49.62 -5.99
CA PHE A 3 -25.00 49.18 -7.09
C PHE A 3 -23.82 48.32 -6.61
N ILE A 4 -23.10 48.76 -5.56
CA ILE A 4 -22.02 47.98 -4.93
C ILE A 4 -22.55 46.65 -4.37
N GLY A 5 -23.72 46.66 -3.71
CA GLY A 5 -24.35 45.44 -3.22
C GLY A 5 -24.68 44.44 -4.34
N LYS A 6 -25.21 44.92 -5.47
CA LYS A 6 -25.48 44.08 -6.65
C LYS A 6 -24.20 43.54 -7.28
N LEU A 7 -23.16 44.36 -7.40
CA LEU A 7 -21.86 43.97 -7.94
C LEU A 7 -21.20 42.87 -7.08
N LEU A 8 -21.15 43.09 -5.76
CA LEU A 8 -20.61 42.11 -4.81
C LEU A 8 -21.41 40.80 -4.83
N LEU A 9 -22.75 40.87 -4.89
CA LEU A 9 -23.60 39.70 -5.01
C LEU A 9 -23.33 38.93 -6.32
N THR A 10 -23.18 39.63 -7.44
CA THR A 10 -22.86 38.98 -8.73
C THR A 10 -21.48 38.32 -8.72
N LEU A 11 -20.48 38.97 -8.12
CA LEU A 11 -19.14 38.40 -7.97
C LEU A 11 -19.16 37.16 -7.07
N LEU A 12 -19.90 37.21 -5.95
CA LEU A 12 -20.06 36.08 -5.06
C LEU A 12 -20.77 34.91 -5.77
N LEU A 13 -21.82 35.16 -6.55
CA LEU A 13 -22.50 34.14 -7.33
C LEU A 13 -21.59 33.52 -8.41
N LEU A 14 -20.80 34.34 -9.11
CA LEU A 14 -19.81 33.85 -10.07
C LEU A 14 -18.72 33.01 -9.40
N ALA A 15 -18.25 33.43 -8.22
CA ALA A 15 -17.27 32.65 -7.45
C ALA A 15 -17.84 31.29 -7.03
N VAL A 16 -19.07 31.26 -6.52
CA VAL A 16 -19.75 30.00 -6.18
C VAL A 16 -19.93 29.11 -7.41
N LEU A 17 -20.36 29.68 -8.54
CA LEU A 17 -20.50 28.94 -9.79
C LEU A 17 -19.16 28.36 -10.25
N ALA A 18 -18.07 29.13 -10.15
CA ALA A 18 -16.73 28.66 -10.49
C ALA A 18 -16.30 27.50 -9.59
N VAL A 19 -16.56 27.57 -8.28
CA VAL A 19 -16.28 26.46 -7.34
C VAL A 19 -17.08 25.22 -7.70
N VAL A 20 -18.36 25.36 -8.03
CA VAL A 20 -19.22 24.22 -8.45
C VAL A 20 -18.71 23.61 -9.76
N LEU A 21 -18.31 24.44 -10.74
CA LEU A 21 -17.74 23.95 -11.99
C LEU A 21 -16.42 23.21 -11.77
N LEU A 22 -15.51 23.76 -10.96
CA LEU A 22 -14.25 23.09 -10.59
C LEU A 22 -14.50 21.77 -9.87
N TYR A 23 -15.49 21.73 -8.96
CA TYR A 23 -15.89 20.51 -8.27
C TYR A 23 -16.37 19.44 -9.24
N VAL A 24 -17.26 19.79 -10.18
CA VAL A 24 -17.80 18.85 -11.17
C VAL A 24 -16.70 18.37 -12.12
N LEU A 25 -15.87 19.29 -12.63
CA LEU A 25 -14.77 18.96 -13.54
C LEU A 25 -13.70 18.10 -12.89
N GLY A 26 -13.39 18.35 -11.61
CA GLY A 26 -12.41 17.59 -10.83
C GLY A 26 -12.77 16.11 -10.68
N GLN A 27 -14.07 15.77 -10.76
CA GLN A 27 -14.57 14.39 -10.65
C GLN A 27 -14.68 13.67 -12.01
N THR A 28 -14.07 14.20 -13.07
CA THR A 28 -14.17 13.62 -14.41
C THR A 28 -12.92 12.85 -14.82
N ARG A 29 -13.06 11.98 -15.82
CA ARG A 29 -11.94 11.33 -16.52
C ARG A 29 -10.96 12.35 -17.12
N TRP A 30 -11.44 13.55 -17.47
CA TRP A 30 -10.61 14.62 -18.00
C TRP A 30 -9.61 15.14 -16.96
N ALA A 31 -10.08 15.44 -15.74
CA ALA A 31 -9.21 15.86 -14.64
C ALA A 31 -8.20 14.77 -14.28
N ALA A 32 -8.65 13.51 -14.22
CA ALA A 32 -7.77 12.36 -13.99
C ALA A 32 -6.65 12.25 -15.03
N GLY A 33 -6.99 12.38 -16.33
CA GLY A 33 -6.02 12.34 -17.42
C GLY A 33 -5.08 13.54 -17.47
N TRP A 34 -5.54 14.73 -17.07
CA TRP A 34 -4.67 15.90 -16.92
C TRP A 34 -3.68 15.72 -15.75
N MET A 35 -4.17 15.33 -14.57
CA MET A 35 -3.35 15.07 -13.37
C MET A 35 -2.31 13.98 -13.63
N SER A 36 -2.71 12.88 -14.25
CA SER A 36 -1.83 11.75 -14.61
C SER A 36 -0.65 12.20 -15.46
N ARG A 37 -0.92 13.00 -16.51
CA ARG A 37 0.13 13.56 -17.40
C ARG A 37 1.00 14.57 -16.69
N TRP A 38 0.42 15.45 -15.88
CA TRP A 38 1.19 16.44 -15.13
C TRP A 38 2.16 15.77 -14.16
N ILE A 39 1.70 14.79 -13.37
CA ILE A 39 2.58 14.02 -12.46
C ILE A 39 3.64 13.27 -13.25
N SER A 40 3.25 12.59 -14.34
CA SER A 40 4.18 11.78 -15.13
C SER A 40 5.27 12.60 -15.84
N ASN A 41 4.99 13.86 -16.20
CA ASN A 41 5.95 14.74 -16.87
C ASN A 41 6.84 15.51 -15.89
N ASN A 42 6.41 15.69 -14.63
CA ASN A 42 7.09 16.53 -13.64
C ASN A 42 7.66 15.71 -12.46
N SER A 43 7.66 14.39 -12.55
CA SER A 43 8.20 13.52 -11.49
C SER A 43 8.90 12.29 -12.07
N GLU A 44 9.62 11.58 -11.21
CA GLU A 44 10.25 10.30 -11.53
C GLU A 44 9.25 9.13 -11.52
N TYR A 45 7.96 9.42 -11.36
CA TYR A 45 6.88 8.44 -11.36
C TYR A 45 6.02 8.59 -12.62
N ARG A 46 5.59 7.47 -13.18
CA ARG A 46 4.51 7.40 -14.17
C ARG A 46 3.23 6.99 -13.45
N LEU A 47 2.31 7.94 -13.32
CA LEU A 47 1.00 7.73 -12.73
C LEU A 47 -0.06 7.78 -13.83
N SER A 48 -0.96 6.80 -13.85
CA SER A 48 -2.20 6.85 -14.60
C SER A 48 -3.38 6.64 -13.66
N VAL A 49 -4.38 7.50 -13.78
CA VAL A 49 -5.67 7.42 -13.08
C VAL A 49 -6.76 7.55 -14.13
N GLU A 50 -7.72 6.63 -14.14
CA GLU A 50 -8.80 6.67 -15.11
C GLU A 50 -9.87 7.69 -14.74
N LYS A 51 -10.21 7.77 -13.45
CA LYS A 51 -11.30 8.61 -12.96
C LYS A 51 -11.05 9.01 -11.51
N ILE A 52 -11.47 10.21 -11.16
CA ILE A 52 -11.48 10.71 -9.78
C ILE A 52 -12.95 10.84 -9.37
N THR A 53 -13.30 10.39 -8.19
CA THR A 53 -14.63 10.55 -7.61
C THR A 53 -14.55 11.09 -6.19
N HIS A 54 -15.60 11.79 -5.80
CA HIS A 54 -15.75 12.33 -4.44
C HIS A 54 -17.20 12.17 -4.01
N SER A 55 -17.42 11.69 -2.79
CA SER A 55 -18.75 11.48 -2.22
C SER A 55 -19.02 12.44 -1.07
N TRP A 56 -20.20 13.06 -1.07
CA TRP A 56 -20.66 13.90 0.03
C TRP A 56 -20.84 13.13 1.35
N SER A 57 -20.99 11.80 1.30
CA SER A 57 -21.01 10.96 2.52
C SER A 57 -19.64 10.81 3.17
N LYS A 58 -18.56 11.11 2.45
CA LYS A 58 -17.16 11.08 2.93
C LYS A 58 -16.41 12.32 2.42
N PRO A 59 -16.74 13.53 2.91
CA PRO A 59 -16.23 14.78 2.36
C PRO A 59 -14.71 14.97 2.57
N GLY A 60 -14.11 14.20 3.48
CA GLY A 60 -12.67 14.19 3.72
C GLY A 60 -11.92 13.18 2.87
N GLN A 61 -12.53 12.55 1.86
CA GLN A 61 -11.91 11.49 1.08
C GLN A 61 -12.12 11.70 -0.43
N ILE A 62 -11.06 11.51 -1.21
CA ILE A 62 -11.15 11.33 -2.66
C ILE A 62 -10.87 9.87 -3.02
N THR A 63 -11.53 9.41 -4.08
CA THR A 63 -11.35 8.06 -4.61
C THR A 63 -10.81 8.16 -6.03
N LEU A 64 -9.75 7.42 -6.30
CA LEU A 64 -9.12 7.30 -7.61
C LEU A 64 -9.44 5.90 -8.15
N GLU A 65 -9.99 5.82 -9.34
CA GLU A 65 -10.33 4.54 -10.01
C GLU A 65 -9.31 4.25 -11.13
N GLY A 66 -8.97 2.98 -11.31
CA GLY A 66 -8.05 2.52 -12.36
C GLY A 66 -6.65 3.12 -12.21
N VAL A 67 -6.06 2.99 -11.01
CA VAL A 67 -4.77 3.59 -10.68
C VAL A 67 -3.65 2.65 -11.07
N THR A 68 -2.69 3.17 -11.82
CA THR A 68 -1.40 2.48 -12.03
C THR A 68 -0.25 3.42 -11.71
N LEU A 69 0.77 2.88 -11.07
CA LEU A 69 1.99 3.61 -10.70
C LEU A 69 3.20 2.78 -11.09
N ALA A 70 4.16 3.44 -11.73
CA ALA A 70 5.48 2.90 -11.99
C ALA A 70 6.53 3.98 -11.69
N GLN A 71 7.76 3.57 -11.40
CA GLN A 71 8.90 4.48 -11.49
C GLN A 71 9.29 4.64 -12.97
N ALA A 72 9.87 5.77 -13.36
CA ALA A 72 10.29 6.02 -14.73
C ALA A 72 11.23 4.90 -15.22
N ASN A 73 10.91 4.35 -16.41
CA ASN A 73 11.63 3.25 -17.06
C ASN A 73 11.68 1.93 -16.26
N GLN A 74 10.87 1.79 -15.22
CA GLN A 74 10.70 0.56 -14.47
C GLN A 74 9.35 -0.10 -14.82
N PRO A 75 9.21 -1.42 -14.58
CA PRO A 75 7.92 -2.08 -14.69
C PRO A 75 6.92 -1.48 -13.69
N GLN A 76 5.64 -1.74 -13.94
CA GLN A 76 4.55 -1.31 -13.09
C GLN A 76 4.76 -1.79 -11.64
N ALA A 77 4.75 -0.85 -10.70
CA ALA A 77 4.90 -1.13 -9.28
C ALA A 77 3.54 -1.39 -8.63
N LEU A 78 2.50 -0.64 -9.02
CA LEU A 78 1.14 -0.76 -8.49
C LEU A 78 0.14 -0.72 -9.64
N ALA A 79 -0.87 -1.58 -9.56
CA ALA A 79 -2.11 -1.48 -10.30
C ALA A 79 -3.27 -1.75 -9.34
N ALA A 80 -4.11 -0.76 -9.07
CA ALA A 80 -5.27 -0.91 -8.18
C ALA A 80 -6.54 -0.45 -8.89
N LYS A 81 -7.63 -1.20 -8.74
CA LYS A 81 -8.92 -0.73 -9.24
C LYS A 81 -9.39 0.52 -8.53
N GLN A 82 -9.06 0.64 -7.23
CA GLN A 82 -9.45 1.79 -6.43
C GLN A 82 -8.35 2.17 -5.43
N VAL A 83 -8.09 3.47 -5.32
CA VAL A 83 -7.26 4.07 -4.27
C VAL A 83 -8.06 5.14 -3.56
N ASP A 84 -8.26 4.97 -2.26
CA ASP A 84 -8.91 5.97 -1.42
C ASP A 84 -7.84 6.80 -0.70
N LEU A 85 -7.92 8.12 -0.80
CA LEU A 85 -7.05 9.06 -0.09
C LEU A 85 -7.91 9.90 0.84
N ALA A 86 -7.75 9.72 2.15
CA ALA A 86 -8.41 10.53 3.15
C ALA A 86 -7.51 11.69 3.58
N PHE A 87 -8.03 12.91 3.50
CA PHE A 87 -7.32 14.13 3.85
C PHE A 87 -7.08 14.23 5.36
N SER A 88 -6.06 15.00 5.72
CA SER A 88 -5.73 15.33 7.10
C SER A 88 -5.68 16.83 7.26
N LEU A 89 -6.13 17.35 8.41
CA LEU A 89 -5.95 18.77 8.74
C LEU A 89 -4.48 19.16 8.82
N ARG A 90 -3.58 18.18 9.05
CA ARG A 90 -2.12 18.39 8.99
C ARG A 90 -1.66 18.86 7.61
N GLN A 91 -2.43 18.67 6.54
CA GLN A 91 -2.06 19.13 5.19
C GLN A 91 -1.88 20.63 5.05
N ILE A 92 -2.43 21.41 6.00
CA ILE A 92 -2.20 22.85 6.07
C ILE A 92 -0.71 23.15 6.26
N THR A 93 0.00 22.34 7.06
CA THR A 93 1.44 22.49 7.33
C THR A 93 2.29 21.43 6.63
N GLU A 94 1.72 20.26 6.34
CA GLU A 94 2.36 19.09 5.76
C GLU A 94 1.58 18.59 4.53
N PRO A 95 1.68 19.25 3.37
CA PRO A 95 0.76 19.03 2.23
C PRO A 95 0.72 17.59 1.69
N ARG A 96 1.76 16.79 1.95
CA ARG A 96 1.90 15.39 1.51
C ARG A 96 1.34 14.36 2.52
N TYR A 97 0.80 14.82 3.65
CA TYR A 97 0.34 13.97 4.74
C TYR A 97 -1.16 13.64 4.62
N PHE A 98 -1.51 12.37 4.51
CA PHE A 98 -2.90 11.92 4.49
C PHE A 98 -3.29 11.29 5.84
N SER A 99 -4.58 11.25 6.17
CA SER A 99 -5.03 10.47 7.33
C SER A 99 -5.01 8.97 6.98
N SER A 100 -5.47 8.61 5.78
CA SER A 100 -5.36 7.23 5.30
C SER A 100 -5.14 7.14 3.80
N VAL A 101 -4.39 6.11 3.39
CA VAL A 101 -4.27 5.66 2.01
C VAL A 101 -4.74 4.21 1.96
N THR A 102 -5.74 3.90 1.14
CA THR A 102 -6.25 2.52 0.99
C THR A 102 -6.16 2.07 -0.45
N LEU A 103 -5.45 0.98 -0.71
CA LEU A 103 -5.37 0.34 -2.02
C LEU A 103 -6.34 -0.85 -2.06
N ARG A 104 -7.17 -0.95 -3.10
CA ARG A 104 -8.18 -2.00 -3.22
C ARG A 104 -8.12 -2.73 -4.56
N ASP A 105 -8.31 -4.04 -4.49
CA ASP A 105 -8.57 -4.92 -5.63
C ASP A 105 -7.54 -4.75 -6.76
N GLY A 106 -6.30 -5.07 -6.46
CA GLY A 106 -5.16 -4.76 -7.33
C GLY A 106 -3.96 -5.66 -7.12
N MET A 107 -2.85 -5.27 -7.72
CA MET A 107 -1.53 -5.90 -7.60
C MET A 107 -0.49 -4.85 -7.19
N LEU A 108 0.41 -5.23 -6.28
CA LEU A 108 1.57 -4.45 -5.89
C LEU A 108 2.83 -5.32 -6.03
N ASN A 109 3.74 -4.87 -6.88
CA ASN A 109 5.06 -5.46 -7.05
C ASN A 109 6.02 -4.85 -6.02
N VAL A 110 6.31 -5.62 -4.99
CA VAL A 110 7.23 -5.25 -3.91
C VAL A 110 8.65 -5.45 -4.42
N LYS A 111 9.30 -4.35 -4.83
CA LYS A 111 10.73 -4.33 -5.14
C LYS A 111 11.46 -3.50 -4.09
N PRO A 112 12.72 -3.83 -3.77
CA PRO A 112 13.59 -2.92 -3.03
C PRO A 112 13.63 -1.59 -3.78
N GLN A 113 13.10 -0.53 -3.17
CA GLN A 113 12.97 0.76 -3.82
C GLN A 113 14.38 1.33 -4.05
N GLN A 114 14.65 1.80 -5.28
CA GLN A 114 15.98 2.26 -5.70
C GLN A 114 16.27 3.70 -5.21
N GLY A 115 16.19 3.94 -3.91
CA GLY A 115 16.62 5.21 -3.31
C GLY A 115 15.71 6.42 -3.57
N ILE A 116 14.48 6.23 -4.09
CA ILE A 116 13.49 7.29 -4.27
C ILE A 116 12.38 7.11 -3.25
N SER A 117 12.18 8.10 -2.38
CA SER A 117 11.07 8.10 -1.41
C SER A 117 9.72 8.33 -2.09
N LEU A 118 8.69 7.60 -1.67
CA LEU A 118 7.32 7.89 -2.10
C LEU A 118 6.91 9.33 -1.71
N PRO A 119 6.20 10.06 -2.58
CA PRO A 119 5.93 11.48 -2.38
C PRO A 119 4.76 11.76 -1.42
N ILE A 120 4.25 10.74 -0.73
CA ILE A 120 3.12 10.82 0.19
C ILE A 120 3.37 9.96 1.42
N GLN A 121 2.73 10.32 2.53
CA GLN A 121 2.75 9.59 3.79
C GLN A 121 1.36 9.64 4.43
N ALA A 122 1.07 8.75 5.39
CA ALA A 122 -0.21 8.77 6.08
C ALA A 122 -0.18 8.25 7.53
N ASP A 123 -1.20 8.59 8.31
CA ASP A 123 -1.41 7.92 9.61
C ASP A 123 -1.62 6.42 9.40
N THR A 124 -2.25 5.99 8.30
CA THR A 124 -2.40 4.55 8.00
C THR A 124 -2.37 4.25 6.51
N LEU A 125 -1.58 3.24 6.11
CA LEU A 125 -1.69 2.57 4.82
C LEU A 125 -2.51 1.29 4.99
N GLN A 126 -3.50 1.07 4.13
CA GLN A 126 -4.29 -0.15 4.11
C GLN A 126 -4.26 -0.80 2.72
N LEU A 127 -4.13 -2.12 2.71
CA LEU A 127 -4.32 -2.97 1.53
C LEU A 127 -5.58 -3.79 1.75
N SER A 128 -6.46 -3.84 0.75
CA SER A 128 -7.71 -4.59 0.79
C SER A 128 -7.84 -5.45 -0.46
N ASN A 129 -7.85 -6.76 -0.28
CA ASN A 129 -7.95 -7.73 -1.38
C ASN A 129 -6.92 -7.48 -2.51
N MET A 130 -5.65 -7.31 -2.14
CA MET A 130 -4.54 -7.11 -3.07
C MET A 130 -3.86 -8.44 -3.45
N ALA A 131 -3.12 -8.42 -4.54
CA ALA A 131 -2.07 -9.40 -4.84
C ALA A 131 -0.71 -8.73 -4.59
N LEU A 132 0.18 -9.39 -3.87
CA LEU A 132 1.56 -8.92 -3.70
C LEU A 132 2.50 -9.87 -4.40
N GLN A 133 3.47 -9.33 -5.11
CA GLN A 133 4.51 -10.12 -5.76
C GLN A 133 5.87 -9.50 -5.51
N SER A 134 6.86 -10.33 -5.19
CA SER A 134 8.27 -9.95 -5.21
C SER A 134 9.07 -11.02 -5.92
N ASN A 135 9.86 -10.58 -6.91
CA ASN A 135 10.74 -11.44 -7.69
C ASN A 135 12.20 -11.09 -7.43
N ASP A 136 12.53 -10.70 -6.20
CA ASP A 136 13.90 -10.41 -5.80
C ASP A 136 14.68 -11.72 -5.58
N ALA A 137 15.98 -11.72 -5.91
CA ALA A 137 16.80 -12.93 -5.95
C ALA A 137 16.95 -13.60 -4.57
N GLY A 138 16.84 -12.82 -3.47
CA GLY A 138 16.96 -13.32 -2.11
C GLY A 138 15.63 -13.69 -1.42
N TRP A 139 14.49 -13.22 -1.94
CA TRP A 139 13.18 -13.44 -1.32
C TRP A 139 12.09 -13.36 -2.40
N GLN A 140 11.71 -14.50 -2.96
CA GLN A 140 10.63 -14.59 -3.94
C GLN A 140 9.32 -14.93 -3.22
N PHE A 141 8.29 -14.11 -3.44
CA PHE A 141 6.98 -14.43 -2.92
C PHE A 141 5.84 -13.94 -3.80
N ASP A 142 4.74 -14.69 -3.78
CA ASP A 142 3.48 -14.34 -4.41
C ASP A 142 2.36 -14.55 -3.39
N ALA A 143 1.58 -13.51 -3.12
CA ALA A 143 0.47 -13.56 -2.17
C ALA A 143 -0.82 -13.05 -2.82
N GLN A 144 -1.95 -13.70 -2.51
CA GLN A 144 -3.26 -13.35 -3.04
C GLN A 144 -4.28 -13.15 -1.90
N LYS A 145 -5.31 -12.34 -2.19
CA LYS A 145 -6.32 -11.92 -1.22
C LYS A 145 -5.70 -11.28 0.01
N VAL A 146 -4.71 -10.43 -0.23
CA VAL A 146 -3.92 -9.75 0.80
C VAL A 146 -4.75 -8.65 1.42
N ASN A 147 -4.82 -8.65 2.76
CA ASN A 147 -5.26 -7.51 3.54
C ASN A 147 -4.12 -7.09 4.47
N ALA A 148 -3.81 -5.80 4.52
CA ALA A 148 -2.74 -5.32 5.39
C ALA A 148 -3.04 -3.92 5.92
N GLY A 149 -2.43 -3.59 7.05
CA GLY A 149 -2.44 -2.27 7.65
C GLY A 149 -1.06 -1.91 8.18
N VAL A 150 -0.64 -0.66 8.00
CA VAL A 150 0.62 -0.12 8.54
C VAL A 150 0.35 1.24 9.17
N THR A 151 0.77 1.42 10.43
CA THR A 151 0.46 2.61 11.24
C THR A 151 1.64 2.98 12.16
N PRO A 152 2.19 4.21 12.10
CA PRO A 152 2.03 5.17 11.01
C PRO A 152 2.73 4.67 9.74
N TRP A 153 2.28 5.12 8.57
CA TRP A 153 2.95 4.82 7.30
C TRP A 153 3.75 6.03 6.81
N GLN A 154 5.06 5.98 7.01
CA GLN A 154 6.00 7.07 6.70
C GLN A 154 7.16 6.54 5.85
N PRO A 155 6.96 6.37 4.53
CA PRO A 155 7.97 5.81 3.65
C PRO A 155 9.21 6.70 3.56
N THR A 156 10.39 6.08 3.58
CA THR A 156 11.68 6.72 3.29
C THR A 156 12.27 6.16 2.00
N ALA A 157 13.39 6.72 1.53
CA ALA A 157 14.07 6.25 0.32
C ALA A 157 14.54 4.78 0.39
N SER A 158 14.83 4.29 1.60
CA SER A 158 15.29 2.93 1.87
C SER A 158 14.21 2.03 2.50
N HIS A 159 13.19 2.60 3.14
CA HIS A 159 12.17 1.86 3.88
C HIS A 159 10.76 2.24 3.43
N VAL A 160 10.17 1.45 2.51
CA VAL A 160 8.83 1.68 1.93
C VAL A 160 7.68 1.68 2.94
N LEU A 161 7.84 0.99 4.07
CA LEU A 161 6.84 0.96 5.15
C LEU A 161 7.13 2.01 6.24
N GLY A 162 8.32 2.62 6.21
CA GLY A 162 8.89 3.43 7.29
C GLY A 162 9.70 2.61 8.29
N GLU A 163 10.29 3.31 9.26
CA GLU A 163 11.26 2.76 10.22
C GLU A 163 10.69 2.54 11.63
N ASN A 164 9.52 3.12 11.90
CA ASN A 164 8.83 3.06 13.19
C ASN A 164 7.32 2.91 12.94
N ASN A 165 6.84 1.68 12.88
CA ASN A 165 5.45 1.38 12.58
C ASN A 165 5.01 0.05 13.20
N GLN A 166 3.70 -0.10 13.38
CA GLN A 166 3.05 -1.37 13.61
C GLN A 166 2.38 -1.80 12.32
N PHE A 167 2.35 -3.11 12.07
CA PHE A 167 1.71 -3.66 10.90
C PHE A 167 0.95 -4.95 11.19
N GLN A 168 -0.07 -5.18 10.37
CA GLN A 168 -0.79 -6.43 10.29
C GLN A 168 -0.90 -6.80 8.82
N PHE A 169 -0.72 -8.08 8.53
CA PHE A 169 -0.76 -8.63 7.20
C PHE A 169 -1.48 -9.96 7.24
N SER A 170 -2.39 -10.19 6.30
CA SER A 170 -2.99 -11.49 6.05
C SER A 170 -3.08 -11.77 4.57
N ALA A 171 -3.03 -13.05 4.21
CA ALA A 171 -3.20 -13.50 2.83
C ALA A 171 -3.97 -14.81 2.80
N GLY A 172 -4.91 -14.94 1.87
CA GLY A 172 -5.63 -16.21 1.68
C GLY A 172 -4.71 -17.30 1.16
N LEU A 173 -3.76 -16.94 0.30
CA LEU A 173 -2.74 -17.81 -0.28
C LEU A 173 -1.43 -17.03 -0.35
N MET A 174 -0.32 -17.72 -0.09
CA MET A 174 1.04 -17.21 -0.25
C MET A 174 1.96 -18.32 -0.71
N VAL A 175 2.81 -18.05 -1.69
CA VAL A 175 3.92 -18.92 -2.05
C VAL A 175 5.18 -18.17 -1.67
N LEU A 176 6.01 -18.76 -0.82
CA LEU A 176 7.27 -18.18 -0.37
C LEU A 176 8.41 -19.12 -0.77
N ASN A 177 9.29 -18.67 -1.66
CA ASN A 177 10.40 -19.47 -2.21
C ASN A 177 9.94 -20.87 -2.68
N GLY A 178 8.78 -20.93 -3.36
CA GLY A 178 8.18 -22.16 -3.85
C GLY A 178 7.39 -22.98 -2.83
N ILE A 179 7.37 -22.56 -1.55
CA ILE A 179 6.62 -23.24 -0.48
C ILE A 179 5.22 -22.60 -0.38
N PRO A 180 4.13 -23.32 -0.71
CA PRO A 180 2.79 -22.79 -0.59
C PRO A 180 2.31 -22.81 0.86
N ALA A 181 1.60 -21.76 1.22
CA ALA A 181 0.93 -21.55 2.49
C ALA A 181 -0.45 -20.93 2.26
N SER A 182 -1.40 -21.18 3.15
CA SER A 182 -2.74 -20.57 3.13
C SER A 182 -3.10 -20.00 4.49
N GLN A 183 -4.13 -19.13 4.52
CA GLN A 183 -4.59 -18.50 5.77
C GLN A 183 -3.44 -17.81 6.53
N VAL A 184 -2.57 -17.12 5.80
CA VAL A 184 -1.40 -16.47 6.38
C VAL A 184 -1.85 -15.28 7.21
N LEU A 185 -1.26 -15.15 8.40
CA LEU A 185 -1.39 -14.01 9.28
C LEU A 185 -0.01 -13.64 9.82
N VAL A 186 0.33 -12.36 9.79
CA VAL A 186 1.54 -11.80 10.39
C VAL A 186 1.18 -10.49 11.07
N GLN A 187 1.59 -10.34 12.31
CA GLN A 187 1.44 -9.13 13.11
C GLN A 187 2.78 -8.78 13.72
N GLY A 188 3.09 -7.49 13.74
CA GLY A 188 4.38 -7.06 14.23
C GLY A 188 4.58 -5.57 14.22
N GLU A 189 5.83 -5.19 14.48
CA GLU A 189 6.28 -3.81 14.42
C GLU A 189 7.69 -3.72 13.85
N ILE A 190 7.97 -2.59 13.21
CA ILE A 190 9.31 -2.16 12.85
C ILE A 190 9.66 -1.04 13.83
N LYS A 191 10.78 -1.17 14.54
CA LYS A 191 11.24 -0.17 15.50
C LYS A 191 12.75 -0.09 15.46
N GLN A 192 13.30 1.09 15.16
CA GLN A 192 14.76 1.31 15.11
C GLN A 192 15.48 0.25 14.25
N ASN A 193 14.97 -0.01 13.05
CA ASN A 193 15.46 -1.05 12.11
C ASN A 193 15.39 -2.50 12.62
N GLN A 194 14.73 -2.75 13.74
CA GLN A 194 14.41 -4.09 14.21
C GLN A 194 13.01 -4.46 13.74
N LEU A 195 12.84 -5.71 13.29
CA LEU A 195 11.54 -6.28 12.94
C LEU A 195 11.11 -7.21 14.08
N ILE A 196 9.96 -6.97 14.67
CA ILE A 196 9.38 -7.83 15.70
C ILE A 196 8.11 -8.43 15.12
N LEU A 197 8.05 -9.76 15.04
CA LEU A 197 6.86 -10.53 14.64
C LEU A 197 6.23 -11.08 15.92
N SER A 198 5.27 -10.34 16.48
CA SER A 198 4.57 -10.73 17.71
C SER A 198 3.66 -11.93 17.52
N ASP A 199 3.20 -12.15 16.29
CA ASP A 199 2.45 -13.34 15.90
C ASP A 199 2.64 -13.56 14.40
N PHE A 200 2.96 -14.77 14.00
CA PHE A 200 2.85 -15.20 12.62
C PHE A 200 2.31 -16.61 12.57
N GLY A 201 1.52 -16.90 11.54
CA GLY A 201 1.04 -18.25 11.30
C GLY A 201 0.47 -18.44 9.91
N ALA A 202 0.37 -19.71 9.52
CA ALA A 202 -0.20 -20.14 8.26
C ALA A 202 -0.50 -21.64 8.30
N ASP A 203 -1.40 -22.07 7.42
CA ASP A 203 -1.55 -23.48 7.07
C ASP A 203 -0.46 -23.86 6.05
N LEU A 204 0.32 -24.89 6.35
CA LEU A 204 1.45 -25.33 5.53
C LEU A 204 1.55 -26.87 5.54
N ALA A 205 1.70 -27.46 4.36
CA ALA A 205 1.83 -28.92 4.18
C ALA A 205 0.77 -29.74 4.96
N GLN A 206 -0.50 -29.33 4.85
CA GLN A 206 -1.66 -29.93 5.54
C GLN A 206 -1.69 -29.79 7.07
N GLY A 207 -0.71 -29.09 7.65
CA GLY A 207 -0.66 -28.73 9.06
C GLY A 207 -0.74 -27.23 9.28
N ASP A 208 -0.49 -26.83 10.51
CA ASP A 208 -0.42 -25.44 10.95
C ASP A 208 0.99 -25.09 11.45
N LEU A 209 1.41 -23.87 11.13
CA LEU A 209 2.64 -23.26 11.60
C LEU A 209 2.27 -21.96 12.32
N THR A 210 2.80 -21.78 13.54
CA THR A 210 2.66 -20.54 14.30
C THR A 210 3.96 -20.17 15.00
N GLY A 211 4.20 -18.89 15.27
CA GLY A 211 5.41 -18.50 15.95
C GLY A 211 5.51 -17.03 16.33
N VAL A 212 6.64 -16.72 16.95
CA VAL A 212 7.08 -15.39 17.36
C VAL A 212 8.56 -15.30 17.05
N ALA A 213 8.97 -14.23 16.38
CA ALA A 213 10.36 -14.04 15.99
C ALA A 213 10.69 -12.56 15.94
N SER A 214 11.97 -12.25 16.02
CA SER A 214 12.49 -10.91 15.78
C SER A 214 13.72 -10.96 14.89
N ARG A 215 13.97 -9.86 14.19
CA ARG A 215 15.18 -9.64 13.42
C ARG A 215 15.84 -8.37 13.92
N ALA A 216 17.07 -8.48 14.38
CA ALA A 216 17.86 -7.34 14.82
C ALA A 216 18.36 -6.51 13.63
N ALA A 217 18.86 -5.31 13.91
CA ALA A 217 19.34 -4.37 12.89
C ALA A 217 20.57 -4.89 12.11
N ASP A 218 21.37 -5.78 12.70
CA ASP A 218 22.47 -6.48 12.02
C ASP A 218 22.01 -7.61 11.10
N GLY A 219 20.69 -7.86 11.07
CA GLY A 219 20.05 -8.87 10.24
C GLY A 219 19.94 -10.25 10.89
N SER A 220 20.47 -10.45 12.10
CA SER A 220 20.32 -11.70 12.85
C SER A 220 18.86 -11.97 13.22
N TRP A 221 18.45 -13.23 13.17
CA TRP A 221 17.10 -13.67 13.52
C TRP A 221 17.10 -14.38 14.87
N LEU A 222 16.14 -14.04 15.71
CA LEU A 222 15.80 -14.77 16.93
C LEU A 222 14.38 -15.33 16.78
N VAL A 223 14.24 -16.65 16.84
CA VAL A 223 12.94 -17.32 16.87
C VAL A 223 12.64 -17.70 18.31
N GLU A 224 11.75 -16.94 18.96
CA GLU A 224 11.38 -17.17 20.35
C GLU A 224 10.49 -18.41 20.49
N ARG A 225 9.58 -18.57 19.53
CA ARG A 225 8.68 -19.72 19.47
C ARG A 225 8.39 -20.07 18.03
N LEU A 226 8.47 -21.36 17.73
CA LEU A 226 7.95 -21.94 16.50
C LEU A 226 7.21 -23.23 16.86
N ARG A 227 5.94 -23.31 16.49
CA ARG A 227 5.12 -24.50 16.64
C ARG A 227 4.71 -24.97 15.25
N LEU A 228 4.94 -26.25 15.03
CA LEU A 228 4.46 -27.00 13.88
C LEU A 228 3.49 -28.06 14.39
N SER A 229 2.34 -28.21 13.76
CA SER A 229 1.34 -29.19 14.15
C SER A 229 0.71 -29.82 12.91
N ASN A 230 0.55 -31.14 12.94
CA ASN A 230 -0.03 -31.94 11.85
C ASN A 230 0.66 -31.79 10.48
N VAL A 231 1.90 -31.31 10.45
CA VAL A 231 2.66 -31.09 9.22
C VAL A 231 3.02 -32.44 8.58
N ARG A 232 2.67 -32.61 7.31
CA ARG A 232 3.04 -33.79 6.51
C ARG A 232 4.08 -33.39 5.47
N LEU A 233 5.35 -33.60 5.81
CA LEU A 233 6.45 -33.42 4.86
C LEU A 233 6.58 -34.68 4.00
N GLN A 234 6.31 -34.54 2.70
CA GLN A 234 6.64 -35.56 1.71
C GLN A 234 7.79 -35.03 0.85
N THR A 235 8.89 -35.78 0.81
CA THR A 235 10.00 -35.50 -0.10
C THR A 235 9.86 -36.37 -1.35
N PRO A 236 10.12 -35.82 -2.55
CA PRO A 236 10.22 -36.63 -3.76
C PRO A 236 11.55 -37.41 -3.82
N LEU A 237 12.50 -37.12 -2.94
CA LEU A 237 13.80 -37.78 -2.88
C LEU A 237 13.65 -39.21 -2.36
N THR A 238 14.42 -40.13 -2.94
CA THR A 238 14.59 -41.46 -2.35
C THR A 238 15.38 -41.35 -1.04
N LEU A 239 15.32 -42.41 -0.21
CA LEU A 239 16.05 -42.42 1.05
C LEU A 239 17.57 -42.25 0.83
N GLU A 240 18.12 -42.85 -0.22
CA GLU A 240 19.54 -42.73 -0.60
C GLU A 240 19.90 -41.29 -0.97
N GLN A 241 19.06 -40.62 -1.77
CA GLN A 241 19.25 -39.21 -2.18
C GLN A 241 19.08 -38.21 -1.04
N PHE A 242 18.54 -38.61 0.10
CA PHE A 242 18.37 -37.74 1.26
C PHE A 242 19.62 -37.66 2.14
N TRP A 243 20.54 -38.64 2.03
CA TRP A 243 21.75 -38.73 2.84
C TRP A 243 23.03 -38.32 2.10
N ASP A 244 22.96 -38.09 0.78
CA ASP A 244 24.01 -37.53 -0.07
C ASP A 244 23.95 -35.99 -0.09
#